data_AF-A0A2P8H6S3-F1
#
_entry.id   AF-A0A2P8H6S3-F1
#
_cell.length_a   1.000
_cell.length_b   1.000
_cell.length_c   1.000
_cell.angle_alpha   90.00
_cell.angle_beta   90.00
_cell.angle_gamma   90.00
#
_symmetry.space_group_name_H-M   'P 1'
#
loop_
_entity.id
_entity.type
_entity.pdbx_description
1 polymer ?
#
loop_
_entity_poly.entity_id
_entity_poly.type
_entity_poly.pdbx_seq_one_letter_code
_entity_poly.pdbx_strand_id
1 'polypeptide(L)'
;MGIFLLMMIIAVAVFVGVASKKFYGKPYIVNFAIAALMLLLVVQTIQMQPISAFGYVAIVCCSLAFFFQIALGFKNAKVSP
;
A
#
# COMPACT_ATOMS: atom_id res chain seq x y z
N MET A 1 -19.91 -5.40 4.23
CA MET A 1 -18.82 -5.11 3.27
C MET A 1 -17.71 -4.25 3.87
N GLY A 2 -18.02 -3.07 4.45
CA GLY A 2 -16.99 -2.11 4.91
C GLY A 2 -16.04 -2.58 6.02
N ILE A 3 -16.53 -3.35 7.00
CA ILE A 3 -15.71 -3.84 8.14
C ILE A 3 -14.63 -4.84 7.73
N PHE A 4 -14.93 -5.70 6.75
CA PHE A 4 -13.97 -6.73 6.30
C PHE A 4 -12.77 -6.11 5.59
N LEU A 5 -13.03 -5.14 4.71
CA LEU A 5 -11.98 -4.43 3.98
C LEU A 5 -11.14 -3.56 4.91
N LEU A 6 -11.78 -2.94 5.91
CA LEU A 6 -11.10 -2.17 6.95
C LEU A 6 -10.20 -3.08 7.82
N MET A 7 -10.67 -4.27 8.20
CA MET A 7 -9.87 -5.28 8.90
C MET A 7 -8.66 -5.74 8.08
N MET A 8 -8.81 -5.94 6.76
CA MET A 8 -7.70 -6.26 5.88
C MET A 8 -6.67 -5.13 5.80
N ILE A 9 -7.12 -3.88 5.73
CA ILE A 9 -6.22 -2.72 5.73
C ILE A 9 -5.43 -2.65 7.02
N ILE A 10 -6.08 -2.83 8.17
CA ILE A 10 -5.40 -2.84 9.46
C ILE A 10 -4.38 -3.98 9.52
N ALA A 11 -4.76 -5.20 9.12
CA ALA A 11 -3.84 -6.35 9.12
C ALA A 11 -2.61 -6.10 8.23
N VAL A 12 -2.80 -5.54 7.04
CA VAL A 12 -1.71 -5.20 6.11
C VAL A 12 -0.89 -4.02 6.64
N ALA A 13 -1.49 -3.02 7.28
CA ALA A 13 -0.77 -1.91 7.91
C ALA A 13 0.16 -2.39 9.03
N VAL A 14 -0.34 -3.29 9.88
CA VAL A 14 0.47 -3.92 10.93
C VAL A 14 1.59 -4.75 10.29
N PHE A 15 1.28 -5.52 9.25
CA PHE A 15 2.30 -6.29 8.53
C PHE A 15 3.37 -5.40 7.91
N VAL A 16 3.01 -4.28 7.28
CA VAL A 16 3.95 -3.29 6.75
C VAL A 16 4.84 -2.73 7.87
N GLY A 17 4.27 -2.39 9.03
CA GLY A 17 5.03 -1.89 10.18
C GLY A 17 6.03 -2.91 10.72
N VAL A 18 5.61 -4.17 10.85
CA VAL A 18 6.47 -5.29 11.26
C VAL A 18 7.54 -5.58 10.20
N ALA A 19 7.15 -5.60 8.93
CA ALA A 19 8.05 -5.86 7.81
C ALA A 19 9.10 -4.76 7.69
N SER A 20 8.72 -3.51 7.90
CA SER A 20 9.64 -2.38 7.93
C SER A 20 10.70 -2.55 9.02
N LYS A 21 10.35 -3.07 10.20
CA LYS A 21 11.31 -3.31 11.28
C LYS A 21 12.17 -4.57 11.07
N LYS A 22 11.58 -5.65 10.56
CA LYS A 22 12.23 -6.98 10.46
C LYS A 22 13.03 -7.17 9.17
N PHE A 23 12.61 -6.54 8.08
CA PHE A 23 13.18 -6.66 6.74
C PHE A 23 13.84 -5.36 6.27
N TYR A 24 14.37 -4.55 7.19
CA TYR A 24 15.10 -3.32 6.85
C TYR A 24 16.24 -3.57 5.84
N GLY A 25 16.88 -4.75 5.89
CA GLY A 25 17.89 -5.18 4.94
C GLY A 25 17.37 -5.71 3.59
N LYS A 26 16.05 -5.83 3.42
CA LYS A 26 15.38 -6.31 2.20
C LYS A 26 14.27 -5.34 1.79
N PRO A 27 14.63 -4.15 1.28
CA PRO A 27 13.68 -3.07 1.01
C PRO A 27 12.63 -3.44 -0.05
N TYR A 28 12.87 -4.47 -0.88
CA TYR A 28 11.89 -4.96 -1.85
C TYR A 28 10.63 -5.52 -1.18
N ILE A 29 10.75 -6.25 -0.05
CA ILE A 29 9.61 -6.84 0.67
C ILE A 29 8.75 -5.72 1.28
N VAL A 30 9.42 -4.73 1.87
CA VAL A 30 8.77 -3.57 2.49
C VAL A 30 8.04 -2.75 1.44
N ASN A 31 8.69 -2.43 0.31
CA ASN A 31 8.06 -1.71 -0.79
C ASN A 31 6.84 -2.44 -1.37
N PHE A 32 6.92 -3.77 -1.51
CA PHE A 32 5.79 -4.56 -2.01
C PHE A 32 4.62 -4.58 -1.03
N ALA A 33 4.91 -4.66 0.27
CA ALA A 33 3.88 -4.60 1.31
C ALA A 33 3.20 -3.21 1.36
N ILE A 34 3.97 -2.12 1.21
CA ILE A 34 3.41 -0.76 1.15
C ILE A 34 2.57 -0.58 -0.12
N ALA A 35 2.98 -1.13 -1.26
CA ALA A 35 2.17 -1.12 -2.48
C ALA A 35 0.82 -1.84 -2.26
N ALA A 36 0.83 -3.02 -1.64
CA ALA A 36 -0.41 -3.74 -1.31
C ALA A 36 -1.34 -2.93 -0.40
N LEU A 37 -0.78 -2.20 0.58
CA LEU A 37 -1.53 -1.27 1.43
C LEU A 37 -2.15 -0.14 0.61
N MET A 38 -1.38 0.51 -0.25
CA MET A 38 -1.87 1.62 -1.09
C MET A 38 -3.02 1.17 -2.01
N LEU A 39 -2.94 -0.04 -2.56
CA LEU A 39 -4.00 -0.60 -3.39
C LEU A 39 -5.28 -0.84 -2.58
N LEU A 40 -5.18 -1.39 -1.37
CA LEU A 40 -6.33 -1.59 -0.49
C LEU A 40 -6.98 -0.26 -0.08
N LEU A 41 -6.18 0.78 0.17
CA LEU A 41 -6.68 2.12 0.44
C LEU A 41 -7.44 2.68 -0.76
N VAL A 42 -6.93 2.56 -1.99
CA VAL A 42 -7.65 3.01 -3.20
C VAL A 42 -9.00 2.31 -3.32
N VAL A 43 -9.05 0.99 -3.14
CA VAL A 43 -10.32 0.24 -3.17
C VAL A 43 -11.27 0.72 -2.08
N GLN A 44 -10.78 0.99 -0.87
CA GLN A 44 -11.58 1.54 0.21
C GLN A 44 -12.16 2.91 -0.13
N THR A 45 -11.35 3.81 -0.68
CA THR A 45 -11.76 5.18 -1.02
C THR A 45 -12.80 5.20 -2.14
N ILE A 46 -12.70 4.29 -3.12
CA ILE A 46 -13.71 4.13 -4.19
C ILE A 46 -15.04 3.64 -3.61
N GLN A 47 -15.00 2.79 -2.59
CA GLN A 47 -16.21 2.27 -1.92
C GLN A 47 -16.88 3.28 -0.98
N MET A 48 -16.16 4.31 -0.53
CA MET A 48 -16.75 5.42 0.23
C MET A 48 -17.46 6.38 -0.73
N GLN A 49 -18.74 6.14 -1.00
CA GLN A 49 -19.60 7.11 -1.69
C GLN A 49 -20.45 7.90 -0.67
N PRO A 50 -20.63 9.22 -0.87
CA PRO A 50 -20.07 10.03 -1.95
C PRO A 50 -18.58 10.33 -1.75
N ILE A 51 -17.81 10.25 -2.83
CA ILE A 51 -16.38 10.53 -2.81
C ILE A 51 -16.19 12.04 -2.63
N SER A 52 -15.60 12.44 -1.51
CA SER A 52 -15.24 13.84 -1.25
C SER A 52 -14.06 14.26 -2.14
N ALA A 53 -13.83 15.57 -2.29
CA ALA A 53 -12.64 16.08 -2.97
C ALA A 53 -11.33 15.47 -2.39
N PHE A 54 -11.31 15.22 -1.08
CA PHE A 54 -10.21 14.53 -0.38
C PHE A 54 -10.07 13.08 -0.83
N GLY A 55 -11.17 12.38 -1.09
CA GLY A 55 -11.17 11.02 -1.61
C GLY A 55 -10.57 10.93 -3.02
N TYR A 56 -10.89 11.89 -3.90
CA TYR A 56 -10.26 11.97 -5.23
C TYR A 56 -8.74 12.20 -5.14
N VAL A 57 -8.30 13.13 -4.29
CA VAL A 57 -6.87 13.38 -4.06
C VAL A 57 -6.18 12.13 -3.51
N ALA A 58 -6.81 11.44 -2.55
CA ALA A 58 -6.27 10.21 -1.98
C ALA A 58 -6.13 9.11 -3.03
N ILE A 59 -7.12 8.93 -3.91
CA ILE A 59 -7.06 7.94 -5.00
C ILE A 59 -5.90 8.26 -5.94
N VAL A 60 -5.75 9.51 -6.37
CA VAL A 60 -4.66 9.92 -7.28
C VAL A 60 -3.29 9.71 -6.61
N CYS A 61 -3.10 10.20 -5.38
CA CYS A 61 -1.83 10.06 -4.66
C CYS A 61 -1.49 8.59 -4.35
N CYS A 62 -2.45 7.79 -3.87
CA CYS A 62 -2.22 6.38 -3.55
C CYS A 62 -1.94 5.56 -4.82
N SER A 63 -2.62 5.87 -5.93
CA SER A 63 -2.36 5.23 -7.21
C SER A 63 -0.96 5.57 -7.73
N LEU A 64 -0.54 6.83 -7.65
CA LEU A 64 0.81 7.23 -8.05
C LEU A 64 1.88 6.54 -7.18
N ALA A 65 1.69 6.57 -5.86
CA ALA A 65 2.59 5.94 -4.89
C ALA A 65 2.69 4.42 -5.11
N PHE A 66 1.58 3.76 -5.47
CA PHE A 66 1.56 2.35 -5.83
C PHE A 66 2.51 2.03 -6.98
N PHE A 67 2.47 2.79 -8.08
CA PHE A 67 3.39 2.60 -9.22
C PHE A 67 4.85 2.82 -8.81
N PHE A 68 5.15 3.85 -8.01
CA PHE A 68 6.51 4.08 -7.50
C PHE A 68 6.99 2.94 -6.60
N GLN A 69 6.15 2.46 -5.68
CA GLN A 69 6.51 1.36 -4.77
C GLN A 69 6.71 0.04 -5.51
N ILE A 70 5.92 -0.23 -6.55
CA ILE A 70 6.15 -1.37 -7.44
C ILE A 70 7.45 -1.23 -8.21
N ALA A 71 7.70 -0.09 -8.85
CA ALA A 71 8.92 0.14 -9.63
C ALA A 71 10.18 0.01 -8.77
N LEU A 72 10.17 0.63 -7.58
CA LEU A 72 11.25 0.50 -6.61
C LEU A 72 11.35 -0.92 -6.03
N GLY A 73 10.22 -1.60 -5.80
CA GLY A 73 10.19 -2.99 -5.35
C GLY A 73 10.85 -3.94 -6.35
N PHE A 74 10.52 -3.82 -7.64
CA PHE A 74 11.15 -4.60 -8.71
C PHE A 74 12.64 -4.28 -8.90
N LYS A 75 13.03 -3.00 -8.83
CA LYS A 75 14.44 -2.61 -8.89
C LYS A 75 15.23 -3.18 -7.70
N ASN A 76 14.69 -3.07 -6.49
CA ASN A 76 15.32 -3.60 -5.27
C ASN A 76 15.41 -5.13 -5.26
N ALA A 77 14.44 -5.82 -5.87
CA ALA A 77 14.46 -7.28 -6.02
C ALA A 77 15.55 -7.75 -7.00
N LYS A 78 15.85 -6.97 -8.05
CA LYS A 78 16.94 -7.28 -9.01
C LYS A 78 18.34 -6.91 -8.50
N VAL A 79 18.44 -5.97 -7.57
CA VAL A 79 19.73 -5.47 -7.03
C VAL A 79 20.14 -6.22 -5.76
N SER A 80 19.23 -6.96 -5.12
CA SER A 80 19.59 -7.86 -4.01
C SER A 80 20.12 -9.19 -4.57
N PRO A 81 21.39 -9.57 -4.34
CA PRO A 81 21.93 -10.87 -4.72
C PRO A 81 21.30 -12.02 -3.91
#